data_AF-A0ABD0M3A2-F1
#
_entry.id   AF-A0ABD0M3A2-F1
#
_cell.length_a   1.000
_cell.length_b   1.000
_cell.length_c   1.000
_cell.angle_alpha   90.00
_cell.angle_beta   90.00
_cell.angle_gamma   90.00
#
_symmetry.space_group_name_H-M   'P 1'
#
loop_
_entity.id
_entity.type
_entity.pdbx_description
1 polymer ?
#
loop_
_entity_poly.entity_id
_entity_poly.type
_entity_poly.pdbx_seq_one_letter_code
_entity_poly.pdbx_strand_id
1 'polypeptide(L)'
;MECMLGVTKGCLPKENRRHFPDVVKVREGVQYICDVAKELPDVNITCAQQHFPEVFECLRKDTLLIVNDDSIKIPLQSKFICRTYDIVDLCCWEKLQTCGKNTAGAYVRLLSVYLRPPSCPSSGHMTASSSIAVLLISALVSIIWLT
;
A
#
# COMPACT_ATOMS: atom_id res chain seq x y z
N MET A 1 -0.16 4.86 -15.16
CA MET A 1 0.71 4.72 -13.97
C MET A 1 1.76 5.82 -13.82
N GLU A 2 2.84 5.83 -14.62
CA GLU A 2 4.07 6.58 -14.30
C GLU A 2 3.90 8.10 -14.17
N CYS A 3 3.06 8.71 -15.02
CA CYS A 3 2.71 10.13 -14.92
C CYS A 3 2.06 10.49 -13.57
N MET A 4 1.10 9.68 -13.11
CA MET A 4 0.45 9.88 -11.80
C MET A 4 1.45 9.73 -10.65
N LEU A 5 2.33 8.72 -10.70
CA LEU A 5 3.42 8.53 -9.73
C LEU A 5 4.33 9.76 -9.66
N GLY A 6 4.73 10.29 -10.83
CA GLY A 6 5.55 11.50 -10.94
C GLY A 6 4.84 12.74 -10.38
N VAL A 7 3.56 12.93 -10.70
CA VAL A 7 2.73 14.03 -10.18
C VAL A 7 2.58 13.93 -8.65
N THR A 8 2.16 12.79 -8.10
CA THR A 8 2.03 12.63 -6.65
C THR A 8 3.36 12.83 -5.94
N LYS A 9 4.46 12.27 -6.48
CA LYS A 9 5.82 12.47 -5.92
C LYS A 9 6.29 13.93 -6.05
N GLY A 10 5.80 14.67 -7.04
CA GLY A 10 6.01 16.10 -7.22
C GLY A 10 5.25 16.96 -6.19
N CYS A 11 4.00 16.65 -5.90
CA CYS A 11 3.14 17.42 -4.98
C CYS A 11 3.58 17.40 -3.50
N LEU A 12 4.55 16.56 -3.13
CA LEU A 12 5.00 16.41 -1.74
C LEU A 12 6.13 17.40 -1.37
N PRO A 13 6.22 17.77 -0.08
CA PRO A 13 7.47 18.28 0.51
C PRO A 13 8.64 17.36 0.16
N LYS A 14 9.80 17.95 -0.20
CA LYS A 14 10.99 17.20 -0.68
C LYS A 14 11.38 16.06 0.26
N GLU A 15 11.29 16.30 1.56
CA GLU A 15 11.63 15.35 2.64
C GLU A 15 10.74 14.10 2.66
N ASN A 16 9.48 14.22 2.22
CA ASN A 16 8.54 13.09 2.14
C ASN A 16 8.69 12.29 0.83
N ARG A 17 9.36 12.83 -0.20
CA ARG A 17 9.49 12.16 -1.52
C ARG A 17 10.30 10.86 -1.48
N ARG A 18 11.19 10.70 -0.50
CA ARG A 18 11.96 9.47 -0.22
C ARG A 18 11.12 8.33 0.38
N HIS A 19 9.88 8.63 0.76
CA HIS A 19 8.92 7.70 1.37
C HIS A 19 7.81 7.26 0.39
N PHE A 20 7.95 7.59 -0.89
CA PHE A 20 7.22 6.94 -1.98
C PHE A 20 8.05 5.81 -2.58
N PRO A 21 7.42 4.73 -3.09
CA PRO A 21 8.12 3.71 -3.86
C PRO A 21 8.79 4.30 -5.11
N ASP A 22 9.70 3.53 -5.67
CA ASP A 22 10.32 3.87 -6.95
C ASP A 22 9.41 3.48 -8.13
N VAL A 23 9.44 4.27 -9.20
CA VAL A 23 8.58 4.05 -10.38
C VAL A 23 8.91 2.73 -11.06
N VAL A 24 10.19 2.33 -11.10
CA VAL A 24 10.61 1.01 -11.62
C VAL A 24 10.04 -0.10 -10.75
N LYS A 25 10.08 0.06 -9.41
CA LYS A 25 9.52 -0.94 -8.49
C LYS A 25 8.00 -1.06 -8.60
N VAL A 26 7.26 0.04 -8.76
CA VAL A 26 5.81 -0.06 -9.04
C VAL A 26 5.53 -0.75 -10.38
N ARG A 27 6.32 -0.47 -11.42
CA ARG A 27 6.21 -1.14 -12.73
C ARG A 27 6.47 -2.65 -12.61
N GLU A 28 7.53 -3.05 -11.90
CA GLU A 28 7.82 -4.46 -11.59
C GLU A 28 6.67 -5.14 -10.82
N GLY A 29 6.09 -4.45 -9.83
CA GLY A 29 4.97 -4.98 -9.04
C GLY A 29 3.70 -5.21 -9.87
N VAL A 30 3.38 -4.27 -10.76
CA VAL A 30 2.21 -4.41 -11.64
C VAL A 30 2.43 -5.52 -12.67
N GLN A 31 3.65 -5.66 -13.20
CA GLN A 31 4.01 -6.82 -14.02
C GLN A 31 3.84 -8.13 -13.23
N TYR A 32 4.34 -8.19 -11.99
CA TYR A 32 4.23 -9.34 -11.10
C TYR A 32 2.77 -9.78 -10.86
N ILE A 33 1.84 -8.87 -10.55
CA ILE A 33 0.43 -9.25 -10.32
C ILE A 33 -0.27 -9.68 -11.62
N CYS A 34 0.07 -9.06 -12.75
CA CYS A 34 -0.44 -9.46 -14.06
C CYS A 34 0.08 -10.83 -14.53
N ASP A 35 1.31 -11.22 -14.18
CA ASP A 35 1.86 -12.54 -14.54
C ASP A 35 1.37 -13.63 -13.59
N VAL A 36 1.33 -13.36 -12.28
CA VAL A 36 0.75 -14.29 -11.30
C VAL A 36 -0.72 -14.62 -11.59
N ALA A 37 -1.52 -13.68 -12.10
CA ALA A 37 -2.90 -13.94 -12.50
C ALA A 37 -3.05 -14.72 -13.82
N LYS A 38 -1.96 -14.93 -14.58
CA LYS A 38 -1.93 -15.86 -15.73
C LYS A 38 -1.45 -17.25 -15.30
N GLU A 39 -0.51 -17.31 -14.37
CA GLU A 39 0.12 -18.55 -13.89
C GLU A 39 -0.73 -19.28 -12.85
N LEU A 40 -1.42 -18.55 -11.97
CA LEU A 40 -2.27 -19.10 -10.90
C LEU A 40 -3.75 -18.80 -11.19
N PRO A 41 -4.55 -19.79 -11.66
CA PRO A 41 -5.94 -19.57 -12.05
C PRO A 41 -6.89 -19.30 -10.87
N ASP A 42 -6.40 -19.41 -9.62
CA ASP A 42 -7.14 -19.05 -8.41
C ASP A 42 -6.82 -17.62 -7.89
N VAL A 43 -6.01 -16.85 -8.62
CA VAL A 43 -5.75 -15.43 -8.34
C VAL A 43 -6.78 -14.54 -9.07
N ASN A 44 -7.81 -14.11 -8.34
CA ASN A 44 -8.96 -13.41 -8.88
C ASN A 44 -8.84 -11.88 -8.73
N ILE A 45 -8.21 -11.23 -9.72
CA ILE A 45 -8.08 -9.77 -9.79
C ILE A 45 -9.44 -9.06 -9.72
N THR A 46 -10.47 -9.55 -10.42
CA THR A 46 -11.79 -8.91 -10.47
C THR A 46 -12.48 -8.90 -9.11
N CYS A 47 -12.36 -9.99 -8.35
CA CYS A 47 -12.83 -10.04 -6.97
C CYS A 47 -12.04 -9.07 -6.07
N ALA A 48 -10.71 -9.01 -6.22
CA ALA A 48 -9.90 -8.06 -5.45
C ALA A 48 -10.27 -6.60 -5.76
N GLN A 49 -10.56 -6.28 -7.02
CA GLN A 49 -11.08 -4.97 -7.44
C GLN A 49 -12.42 -4.63 -6.77
N GLN A 50 -13.30 -5.61 -6.55
CA GLN A 50 -14.58 -5.43 -5.86
C GLN A 50 -14.43 -5.22 -4.35
N HIS A 51 -13.44 -5.87 -3.70
CA HIS A 51 -13.20 -5.76 -2.25
C HIS A 51 -12.15 -4.71 -1.84
N PHE A 52 -11.46 -4.05 -2.78
CA PHE A 52 -10.57 -2.92 -2.45
C PHE A 52 -11.21 -1.76 -1.67
N PRO A 53 -12.51 -1.41 -1.84
CA PRO A 53 -13.19 -0.47 -0.95
C PRO A 53 -13.16 -0.87 0.53
N GLU A 54 -13.23 -2.18 0.85
CA GLU A 54 -13.10 -2.67 2.23
C GLU A 54 -11.67 -2.62 2.73
N VAL A 55 -10.68 -2.85 1.86
CA VAL A 55 -9.26 -2.62 2.18
C VAL A 55 -9.03 -1.15 2.53
N PHE A 56 -9.62 -0.22 1.76
CA PHE A 56 -9.53 1.22 2.05
C PHE A 56 -10.24 1.60 3.36
N GLU A 57 -11.43 1.06 3.65
CA GLU A 57 -12.12 1.33 4.91
C GLU A 57 -11.39 0.73 6.12
N CYS A 58 -10.83 -0.47 5.98
CA CYS A 58 -9.94 -1.10 6.97
C CYS A 58 -8.73 -0.20 7.24
N LEU A 59 -8.00 0.19 6.19
CA LEU A 59 -6.85 1.08 6.28
C LEU A 59 -7.22 2.43 6.92
N ARG A 60 -8.35 3.02 6.52
CA ARG A 60 -8.82 4.31 7.05
C ARG A 60 -9.14 4.19 8.54
N LYS A 61 -9.92 3.18 8.94
CA LYS A 61 -10.30 2.93 10.34
C LYS A 61 -9.08 2.69 11.21
N ASP A 62 -8.20 1.77 10.81
CA ASP A 62 -7.08 1.34 11.62
C ASP A 62 -5.94 2.37 11.60
N THR A 63 -5.85 3.23 10.57
CA THR A 63 -5.03 4.45 10.64
C THR A 63 -5.66 5.50 11.58
N LEU A 64 -6.98 5.69 11.56
CA LEU A 64 -7.65 6.66 12.45
C LEU A 64 -7.52 6.31 13.93
N LEU A 65 -7.51 5.02 14.29
CA LEU A 65 -7.21 4.55 15.66
C LEU A 65 -5.79 4.92 16.16
N ILE A 66 -4.96 5.50 15.30
CA ILE A 66 -3.56 5.93 15.57
C ILE A 66 -3.45 7.47 15.54
N VAL A 67 -4.47 8.16 15.03
CA VAL A 67 -4.48 9.61 14.76
C VAL A 67 -5.02 10.44 15.93
N ASN A 68 -5.67 9.79 16.90
CA ASN A 68 -6.44 10.44 17.98
C ASN A 68 -5.58 11.09 19.10
N ASP A 69 -4.39 11.60 18.75
CA ASP A 69 -3.39 12.24 19.62
C ASP A 69 -2.72 13.39 18.83
N ASP A 70 -2.92 14.64 19.28
CA ASP A 70 -2.90 15.89 18.47
C ASP A 70 -1.49 16.40 18.07
N SER A 71 -0.64 15.56 17.47
CA SER A 71 0.74 15.95 17.10
C SER A 71 1.23 15.49 15.73
N ILE A 72 0.41 15.66 14.69
CA ILE A 72 0.87 15.59 13.29
C ILE A 72 1.94 16.66 13.03
N LYS A 73 3.17 16.24 12.76
CA LYS A 73 4.31 17.12 12.43
C LYS A 73 4.89 16.76 11.06
N ILE A 74 5.35 17.78 10.34
CA ILE A 74 6.08 17.69 9.06
C ILE A 74 7.55 18.03 9.37
N PRO A 75 8.55 17.33 8.80
CA PRO A 75 8.45 16.16 7.92
C PRO A 75 7.86 14.93 8.60
N LEU A 76 7.34 13.99 7.81
CA LEU A 76 6.77 12.75 8.35
C LEU A 76 7.87 11.85 8.93
N GLN A 77 7.65 11.39 10.16
CA GLN A 77 8.55 10.43 10.79
C GLN A 77 8.37 9.08 10.12
N SER A 78 9.47 8.47 9.66
CA SER A 78 9.40 7.26 8.83
C SER A 78 8.68 6.11 9.51
N LYS A 79 8.74 6.01 10.85
CA LYS A 79 8.03 5.01 11.66
C LYS A 79 6.50 4.99 11.43
N PHE A 80 5.87 6.15 11.25
CA PHE A 80 4.44 6.27 10.94
C PHE A 80 4.14 5.67 9.55
N ILE A 81 4.99 6.00 8.56
CA ILE A 81 4.83 5.53 7.18
C ILE A 81 5.01 4.02 7.11
N CYS A 82 6.09 3.49 7.69
CA CYS A 82 6.39 2.06 7.68
C CYS A 82 5.27 1.24 8.35
N ARG A 83 4.80 1.66 9.53
CA ARG A 83 3.63 1.04 10.17
C ARG A 83 2.40 1.06 9.26
N THR A 84 2.17 2.13 8.52
CA THR A 84 0.98 2.16 7.65
C THR A 84 1.08 1.15 6.50
N TYR A 85 2.28 0.84 6.00
CA TYR A 85 2.46 -0.31 5.09
C TYR A 85 2.22 -1.65 5.80
N ASP A 86 2.62 -1.81 7.08
CA ASP A 86 2.29 -2.99 7.87
C ASP A 86 0.75 -3.17 8.03
N ILE A 87 0.01 -2.07 8.18
CA ILE A 87 -1.48 -2.06 8.24
C ILE A 87 -2.08 -2.37 6.86
N VAL A 88 -1.51 -1.85 5.77
CA VAL A 88 -1.94 -2.19 4.41
C VAL A 88 -1.77 -3.68 4.13
N ASP A 89 -0.64 -4.27 4.51
CA ASP A 89 -0.41 -5.71 4.35
C ASP A 89 -1.47 -6.52 5.12
N LEU A 90 -1.81 -6.12 6.36
CA LEU A 90 -2.86 -6.76 7.15
C LEU A 90 -4.26 -6.58 6.54
N CYS A 91 -4.64 -5.37 6.15
CA CYS A 91 -5.95 -5.10 5.55
C CYS A 91 -6.14 -5.78 4.20
N CYS A 92 -5.11 -5.82 3.35
CA CYS A 92 -5.13 -6.60 2.12
C CYS A 92 -5.20 -8.10 2.41
N TRP A 93 -4.43 -8.60 3.39
CA TRP A 93 -4.51 -10.01 3.78
C TRP A 93 -5.92 -10.38 4.21
N GLU A 94 -6.53 -9.63 5.15
CA GLU A 94 -7.88 -9.92 5.67
C GLU A 94 -8.98 -9.83 4.60
N LYS A 95 -9.12 -8.67 3.94
CA LYS A 95 -10.30 -8.42 3.10
C LYS A 95 -10.25 -9.16 1.77
N LEU A 96 -9.06 -9.52 1.30
CA LEU A 96 -8.90 -10.26 0.05
C LEU A 96 -8.93 -11.79 0.25
N GLN A 97 -8.99 -12.34 1.47
CA GLN A 97 -9.16 -13.80 1.65
C GLN A 97 -10.46 -14.34 1.04
N THR A 98 -11.49 -13.51 0.98
CA THR A 98 -12.78 -13.82 0.30
C THR A 98 -12.56 -14.16 -1.18
N CYS A 99 -11.52 -13.60 -1.80
CA CYS A 99 -11.10 -13.86 -3.17
C CYS A 99 -10.10 -15.01 -3.30
N GLY A 100 -9.87 -15.79 -2.24
CA GLY A 100 -8.88 -16.87 -2.18
C GLY A 100 -7.54 -16.43 -1.57
N LYS A 101 -6.87 -17.38 -0.90
CA LYS A 101 -5.59 -17.13 -0.20
C LYS A 101 -4.46 -16.73 -1.14
N ASN A 102 -4.44 -17.26 -2.37
CA ASN A 102 -3.43 -16.88 -3.36
C ASN A 102 -3.65 -15.45 -3.85
N THR A 103 -4.90 -15.02 -4.06
CA THR A 103 -5.23 -13.60 -4.33
C THR A 103 -4.74 -12.69 -3.21
N ALA A 104 -5.10 -12.98 -1.95
CA ALA A 104 -4.66 -12.20 -0.80
C ALA A 104 -3.12 -12.16 -0.69
N GLY A 105 -2.45 -13.31 -0.81
CA GLY A 105 -0.99 -13.42 -0.75
C GLY A 105 -0.27 -12.70 -1.88
N ALA A 106 -0.83 -12.70 -3.10
CA ALA A 106 -0.27 -11.98 -4.24
C ALA A 106 -0.36 -10.46 -4.04
N TYR A 107 -1.48 -9.93 -3.55
CA TYR A 107 -1.59 -8.50 -3.24
C TYR A 107 -0.73 -8.07 -2.04
N VAL A 108 -0.63 -8.89 -1.00
CA VAL A 108 0.32 -8.65 0.11
C VAL A 108 1.76 -8.65 -0.39
N ARG A 109 2.15 -9.57 -1.30
CA ARG A 109 3.49 -9.59 -1.89
C ARG A 109 3.76 -8.41 -2.82
N LEU A 110 2.76 -7.99 -3.61
CA LEU A 110 2.81 -6.76 -4.41
C LEU A 110 3.15 -5.57 -3.51
N LEU A 111 2.37 -5.37 -2.45
CA LEU A 111 2.51 -4.24 -1.54
C LEU A 111 3.82 -4.30 -0.76
N SER A 112 4.13 -5.45 -0.15
CA SER A 112 5.26 -5.58 0.76
C SER A 112 6.64 -5.58 0.09
N VAL A 113 6.76 -6.03 -1.16
CA VAL A 113 8.04 -6.16 -1.88
C VAL A 113 8.27 -5.04 -2.89
N TYR A 114 7.21 -4.58 -3.59
CA TYR A 114 7.35 -3.64 -4.72
C TYR A 114 6.85 -2.22 -4.40
N LEU A 115 5.92 -2.07 -3.44
CA LEU A 115 5.32 -0.78 -3.11
C LEU A 115 5.76 -0.22 -1.74
N ARG A 116 6.31 -1.06 -0.85
CA ARG A 116 6.92 -0.63 0.42
C ARG A 116 8.14 0.28 0.14
N PRO A 117 8.26 1.47 0.78
CA PRO A 117 9.37 2.38 0.53
C PRO A 117 10.70 1.80 1.02
N PRO A 118 11.85 2.03 0.34
CA PRO A 118 13.17 1.52 0.78
C PRO A 118 13.62 1.99 2.17
N SER A 119 13.00 3.05 2.70
CA SER A 119 13.21 3.56 4.07
C SER A 119 12.48 2.74 5.15
N CYS A 120 11.71 1.73 4.74
CA CYS A 120 10.94 0.86 5.59
C CYS A 120 11.42 -0.59 5.38
N PRO A 121 12.30 -1.13 6.25
CA PRO A 121 12.58 -2.56 6.23
C PRO A 121 11.30 -3.35 6.51
N SER A 122 11.23 -4.59 6.05
CA SER A 122 10.08 -5.48 6.31
C SER A 122 9.99 -5.84 7.80
N SER A 123 9.02 -5.24 8.50
CA SER A 123 8.78 -5.46 9.94
C SER A 123 8.39 -6.92 10.21
N GLY A 124 9.34 -7.72 10.73
CA GLY A 124 9.00 -8.93 11.45
C GLY A 124 8.32 -8.57 12.77
N HIS A 125 6.99 -8.74 12.82
CA HIS A 125 6.09 -8.40 13.93
C HIS A 125 5.84 -6.89 14.20
N MET A 126 4.69 -6.64 14.82
CA MET A 126 4.07 -5.32 15.05
C MET A 126 4.76 -4.48 16.12
N THR A 127 4.70 -3.14 16.00
CA THR A 127 4.21 -2.23 17.07
C THR A 127 3.88 -0.83 16.53
N ALA A 128 3.47 0.10 17.38
CA ALA A 128 2.39 1.04 17.04
C ALA A 128 2.71 2.55 17.15
N SER A 129 2.77 3.31 16.02
CA SER A 129 2.57 4.78 16.04
C SER A 129 2.33 5.49 14.68
N SER A 130 1.79 6.72 14.75
CA SER A 130 1.58 7.83 13.74
C SER A 130 1.02 7.58 12.31
N SER A 131 0.93 8.67 11.52
CA SER A 131 -0.13 9.00 10.55
C SER A 131 0.38 9.56 9.20
N ILE A 132 -0.56 9.89 8.29
CA ILE A 132 -0.37 10.32 6.89
C ILE A 132 0.38 9.33 5.99
N ALA A 133 -0.19 8.14 5.82
CA ALA A 133 -0.08 7.44 4.55
C ALA A 133 -1.43 7.18 3.84
N VAL A 134 -2.58 7.57 4.40
CA VAL A 134 -3.89 7.38 3.71
C VAL A 134 -3.94 8.12 2.36
N LEU A 135 -3.51 9.37 2.30
CA LEU A 135 -3.36 10.15 1.04
C LEU A 135 -2.23 9.65 0.12
N LEU A 136 -1.36 8.80 0.65
CA LEU A 136 -0.13 8.29 0.02
C LEU A 136 -0.45 6.98 -0.70
N ILE A 137 -1.18 6.11 0.01
CA ILE A 137 -1.67 4.81 -0.43
C ILE A 137 -2.93 4.97 -1.30
N SER A 138 -3.79 5.96 -1.07
CA SER A 138 -4.89 6.24 -2.02
C SER A 138 -4.36 6.54 -3.41
N ALA A 139 -3.35 7.42 -3.53
CA ALA A 139 -2.69 7.69 -4.80
C ALA A 139 -2.01 6.44 -5.41
N LEU A 140 -1.29 5.64 -4.60
CA LEU A 140 -0.63 4.42 -5.10
C LEU A 140 -1.61 3.32 -5.53
N VAL A 141 -2.72 3.13 -4.81
CA VAL A 141 -3.73 2.14 -5.17
C VAL A 141 -4.59 2.65 -6.34
N SER A 142 -4.93 3.95 -6.42
CA SER A 142 -5.52 4.54 -7.63
C SER A 142 -4.64 4.42 -8.87
N ILE A 143 -3.33 4.20 -8.70
CA ILE A 143 -2.39 3.94 -9.80
C ILE A 143 -2.43 2.48 -10.26
N ILE A 144 -2.74 1.53 -9.37
CA ILE A 144 -3.10 0.14 -9.71
C ILE A 144 -4.52 0.10 -10.32
N TRP A 145 -5.42 1.00 -9.92
CA TRP A 145 -6.82 1.07 -10.31
C TRP A 145 -7.10 1.74 -11.68
N LEU A 146 -6.03 2.18 -12.37
CA LEU A 146 -6.09 2.80 -13.70
C LEU A 146 -5.39 1.93 -14.78
N THR A 147 -5.38 0.61 -14.55
CA THR A 147 -4.90 -0.46 -15.44
C THR A 147 -5.74 -1.70 -15.24
#